data_AF-A0A537FJQ8-F1
#
_entry.id   AF-A0A537FJQ8-F1
#
_cell.length_a   1.000
_cell.length_b   1.000
_cell.length_c   1.000
_cell.angle_alpha   90.00
_cell.angle_beta   90.00
_cell.angle_gamma   90.00
#
_symmetry.space_group_name_H-M   'P 1'
#
loop_
_entity.id
_entity.type
_entity.pdbx_description
1 polymer ?
#
loop_
_entity_poly.entity_id
_entity_poly.type
_entity_poly.pdbx_seq_one_letter_code
_entity_poly.pdbx_strand_id
1 'polypeptide(L)'
;MGACTSPCSFSTVTTDTDVFVASSSNGGSNWGSPVGVATSGASANDQFYPWAAVGPGSVLRVAYKDRSYDPANIKYGETLATSTNGGASFSTVRVDTGLSNPNDSRWFTNGGTTNGKATFIGDYENLAVGSDGVSHPIWTDMRSSQFPSPPSGRGHNTQDAVT
;
A
#
# COMPACT_ATOMS: atom_id res chain seq x y z
N MET A 1 -9.28 -10.11 -25.52
CA MET A 1 -9.17 -8.69 -25.15
C MET A 1 -8.40 -7.99 -26.26
N GLY A 2 -9.04 -7.08 -26.99
CA GLY A 2 -8.41 -6.38 -28.12
C GLY A 2 -7.50 -5.27 -27.59
N ALA A 3 -6.29 -5.16 -28.13
CA ALA A 3 -5.40 -4.04 -27.84
C ALA A 3 -6.03 -2.73 -28.32
N CYS A 4 -5.95 -1.69 -27.51
CA CYS A 4 -6.40 -0.35 -27.90
C CYS A 4 -5.50 0.20 -29.04
N THR A 5 -6.13 0.80 -30.05
CA THR A 5 -5.46 1.47 -31.17
C THR A 5 -5.19 2.95 -30.83
N SER A 6 -3.95 3.40 -31.06
CA SER A 6 -3.45 4.74 -30.71
C SER A 6 -4.25 5.90 -31.35
N PRO A 7 -4.43 7.04 -30.64
CA PRO A 7 -4.01 7.29 -29.26
C PRO A 7 -4.94 6.61 -28.27
N CYS A 8 -4.38 5.80 -27.39
CA CYS A 8 -5.12 5.22 -26.29
C CYS A 8 -5.38 6.30 -25.25
N SER A 9 -6.63 6.72 -25.15
CA SER A 9 -7.08 7.57 -24.07
C SER A 9 -7.23 6.70 -22.83
N PHE A 10 -6.26 6.77 -21.93
CA PHE A 10 -6.39 6.24 -20.58
C PHE A 10 -7.01 7.32 -19.72
N SER A 11 -8.28 7.17 -19.34
CA SER A 11 -8.89 8.04 -18.33
C SER A 11 -8.35 7.66 -16.95
N THR A 12 -8.00 8.64 -16.14
CA THR A 12 -7.78 8.42 -14.70
C THR A 12 -9.09 7.90 -14.11
N VAL A 13 -9.10 6.63 -13.69
CA VAL A 13 -10.25 6.08 -12.97
C VAL A 13 -10.17 6.61 -11.55
N THR A 14 -11.21 7.30 -11.10
CA THR A 14 -11.36 7.60 -9.67
C THR A 14 -11.56 6.28 -8.94
N THR A 15 -10.65 5.99 -8.02
CA THR A 15 -10.62 4.77 -7.22
C THR A 15 -10.62 5.14 -5.74
N ASP A 16 -11.18 4.23 -4.94
CA ASP A 16 -11.35 4.38 -3.50
C ASP A 16 -11.24 2.98 -2.88
N THR A 17 -10.04 2.42 -2.95
CA THR A 17 -9.75 1.10 -2.36
C THR A 17 -9.55 1.27 -0.86
N ASP A 18 -10.17 0.42 -0.05
CA ASP A 18 -10.12 0.50 1.41
C ASP A 18 -9.54 -0.77 2.03
N VAL A 19 -8.97 -0.64 3.23
CA VAL A 19 -8.54 -1.75 4.08
C VAL A 19 -9.53 -1.97 5.21
N PHE A 20 -10.03 -3.20 5.34
CA PHE A 20 -10.95 -3.60 6.41
C PHE A 20 -10.40 -4.76 7.23
N VAL A 21 -10.82 -4.83 8.49
CA VAL A 21 -10.61 -5.97 9.38
C VAL A 21 -11.95 -6.58 9.76
N ALA A 22 -12.07 -7.89 9.63
CA ALA A 22 -13.08 -8.68 10.32
C ALA A 22 -12.35 -9.56 11.35
N SER A 23 -12.94 -9.75 12.53
CA SER A 23 -12.34 -10.56 13.59
C SER A 23 -13.30 -11.65 14.06
N SER A 24 -12.72 -12.73 14.59
CA SER A 24 -13.43 -13.82 15.23
C SER A 24 -12.86 -14.06 16.61
N SER A 25 -13.73 -14.19 17.61
CA SER A 25 -13.36 -14.51 18.99
C SER A 25 -13.59 -15.98 19.36
N ASN A 26 -14.08 -16.80 18.43
CA ASN A 26 -14.49 -18.19 18.67
C ASN A 26 -13.88 -19.17 17.66
N GLY A 27 -12.59 -18.99 17.36
CA GLY A 27 -11.84 -19.90 16.49
C GLY A 27 -12.31 -19.91 15.04
N GLY A 28 -12.89 -18.82 14.55
CA GLY A 28 -13.39 -18.71 13.18
C GLY A 28 -14.80 -19.24 12.96
N SER A 29 -15.51 -19.65 14.01
CA SER A 29 -16.89 -20.17 13.88
C SER A 29 -17.87 -19.09 13.39
N ASN A 30 -17.68 -17.84 13.82
CA ASN A 30 -18.31 -16.68 13.22
C ASN A 30 -17.34 -15.49 13.19
N TRP A 31 -17.68 -14.49 12.37
CA TRP A 31 -16.90 -13.27 12.17
C TRP A 31 -17.79 -12.06 12.39
N GLY A 32 -17.23 -10.99 12.95
CA GLY A 32 -17.88 -9.69 13.02
C GLY A 32 -18.00 -9.03 11.65
N SER A 33 -18.84 -8.00 11.58
CA SER A 33 -18.90 -7.13 10.40
C SER A 33 -17.52 -6.48 10.14
N PRO A 34 -17.12 -6.31 8.87
CA PRO A 34 -15.88 -5.61 8.54
C PRO A 34 -15.85 -4.19 9.11
N VAL A 35 -14.72 -3.81 9.69
CA VAL A 35 -14.43 -2.47 10.23
C VAL A 35 -13.31 -1.85 9.41
N GLY A 36 -13.51 -0.62 8.94
CA GLY A 36 -12.48 0.12 8.20
C GLY A 36 -11.28 0.45 9.10
N VAL A 37 -10.07 0.20 8.58
CA VAL A 37 -8.81 0.43 9.31
C VAL A 37 -8.37 1.89 9.24
N ALA A 38 -8.56 2.54 8.09
CA ALA A 38 -8.24 3.94 7.92
C ALA A 38 -9.20 4.82 8.75
N THR A 39 -8.64 5.70 9.59
CA THR A 39 -9.43 6.56 10.48
C THR A 39 -10.07 7.71 9.72
N SER A 40 -11.37 7.90 9.96
CA SER A 40 -12.30 8.88 9.35
C SER A 40 -12.72 8.51 7.92
N GLY A 41 -14.03 8.38 7.74
CA GLY A 41 -14.66 7.71 6.61
C GLY A 41 -14.07 8.10 5.26
N ALA A 42 -13.72 7.07 4.49
CA ALA A 42 -13.34 7.13 3.08
C ALA A 42 -12.46 8.36 2.80
N SER A 43 -11.18 8.26 3.16
CA SER A 43 -10.19 8.95 2.35
C SER A 43 -10.50 8.58 0.91
N ALA A 44 -10.87 9.52 0.04
CA ALA A 44 -11.17 9.25 -1.38
C ALA A 44 -9.91 8.80 -2.18
N ASN A 45 -8.89 8.35 -1.47
CA ASN A 45 -7.59 7.91 -1.94
C ASN A 45 -7.39 6.48 -1.47
N ASP A 46 -6.73 5.68 -2.31
CA ASP A 46 -6.57 4.24 -2.07
C ASP A 46 -5.72 3.91 -0.83
N GLN A 47 -6.17 2.92 -0.08
CA GLN A 47 -5.39 2.09 0.83
C GLN A 47 -5.33 0.66 0.30
N PHE A 48 -4.15 0.06 0.25
CA PHE A 48 -3.96 -1.23 -0.40
C PHE A 48 -2.76 -2.02 0.14
N TYR A 49 -2.68 -3.30 -0.26
CA TYR A 49 -1.69 -4.29 0.19
C TYR A 49 -1.50 -4.35 1.72
N PRO A 50 -2.57 -4.64 2.48
CA PRO A 50 -2.46 -4.71 3.92
C PRO A 50 -1.74 -5.99 4.39
N TRP A 51 -0.98 -5.86 5.47
CA TRP A 51 -0.48 -6.98 6.27
C TRP A 51 -0.84 -6.77 7.75
N ALA A 52 -1.30 -7.82 8.43
CA ALA A 52 -1.76 -7.72 9.81
C ALA A 52 -1.09 -8.74 10.74
N ALA A 53 -0.63 -8.30 11.90
CA ALA A 53 -0.05 -9.17 12.92
C ALA A 53 -0.62 -8.85 14.29
N VAL A 54 -0.80 -9.89 15.12
CA VAL A 54 -1.25 -9.75 16.51
C VAL A 54 -0.06 -9.97 17.42
N GLY A 55 0.27 -8.95 18.21
CA GLY A 55 1.34 -9.00 19.19
C GLY A 55 0.89 -9.36 20.60
N PRO A 56 1.79 -9.20 21.59
CA PRO A 56 1.46 -9.34 23.01
C PRO A 56 0.24 -8.51 23.42
N GLY A 57 -0.56 -9.04 24.35
CA GLY A 57 -1.77 -8.37 24.84
C GLY A 57 -2.93 -8.32 23.82
N SER A 58 -2.89 -9.16 22.78
CA SER A 58 -3.89 -9.19 21.69
C SER A 58 -4.00 -7.86 20.94
N VAL A 59 -2.91 -7.10 20.88
CA VAL A 59 -2.83 -5.85 20.12
C VAL A 59 -2.66 -6.20 18.64
N LEU A 60 -3.65 -5.81 17.83
CA LEU A 60 -3.61 -5.95 16.39
C LEU A 60 -2.86 -4.76 15.78
N ARG A 61 -1.93 -5.06 14.87
CA ARG A 61 -1.23 -4.09 14.04
C ARG A 61 -1.56 -4.39 12.57
N VAL A 62 -1.77 -3.35 11.78
CA VAL A 62 -2.02 -3.47 10.33
C VAL A 62 -1.14 -2.46 9.60
N ALA A 63 -0.21 -2.94 8.78
CA ALA A 63 0.58 -2.12 7.87
C ALA A 63 -0.09 -2.10 6.50
N TYR A 64 -0.11 -0.97 5.80
CA TYR A 64 -0.68 -0.84 4.48
C TYR A 64 -0.14 0.38 3.74
N LYS A 65 -0.18 0.31 2.40
CA LYS A 65 0.14 1.44 1.53
C LYS A 65 -1.01 2.44 1.52
N ASP A 66 -0.69 3.71 1.69
CA ASP A 66 -1.67 4.77 1.90
C ASP A 66 -1.46 5.94 0.93
N ARG A 67 -2.44 6.18 0.06
CA ARG A 67 -2.43 7.32 -0.87
C ARG A 67 -3.12 8.56 -0.33
N SER A 68 -3.66 8.55 0.89
CA SER A 68 -4.23 9.76 1.52
C SER A 68 -3.20 10.89 1.69
N TYR A 69 -1.90 10.53 1.67
CA TYR A 69 -0.79 11.47 1.69
C TYR A 69 -0.52 12.18 0.36
N ASP A 70 -1.18 11.77 -0.73
CA ASP A 70 -1.08 12.38 -2.05
C ASP A 70 -2.45 12.82 -2.57
N PRO A 71 -2.74 14.13 -2.63
CA PRO A 71 -4.04 14.62 -3.13
C PRO A 71 -4.41 14.16 -4.54
N ALA A 72 -3.43 13.75 -5.35
CA ALA A 72 -3.66 13.22 -6.69
C ALA A 72 -4.04 11.73 -6.72
N ASN A 73 -4.00 11.04 -5.57
CA ASN A 73 -4.22 9.59 -5.45
C ASN A 73 -3.26 8.73 -6.31
N ILE A 74 -2.00 9.15 -6.46
CA ILE A 74 -0.99 8.47 -7.29
C ILE A 74 0.11 7.87 -6.43
N LYS A 75 0.76 8.69 -5.59
CA LYS A 75 1.88 8.29 -4.76
C LYS A 75 1.37 7.66 -3.47
N TYR A 76 2.16 6.76 -2.89
CA TYR A 76 1.81 6.08 -1.64
C TYR A 76 2.91 6.28 -0.59
N GLY A 77 2.48 6.40 0.67
CA GLY A 77 3.31 6.18 1.85
C GLY A 77 2.95 4.86 2.52
N GLU A 78 3.47 4.64 3.72
CA GLU A 78 3.24 3.45 4.53
C GLU A 78 2.64 3.85 5.88
N THR A 79 1.49 3.25 6.21
CA THR A 79 0.75 3.53 7.44
C THR A 79 0.68 2.29 8.32
N LEU A 80 0.97 2.44 9.61
CA LEU A 80 0.77 1.42 10.63
C LEU A 80 -0.44 1.77 11.49
N ALA A 81 -1.50 0.99 11.38
CA ALA A 81 -2.68 1.04 12.23
C ALA A 81 -2.56 0.12 13.44
N THR A 82 -3.16 0.51 14.55
CA THR A 82 -3.13 -0.20 15.84
C THR A 82 -4.52 -0.30 16.43
N SER A 83 -4.92 -1.52 16.80
CA SER A 83 -6.15 -1.77 17.54
C SER A 83 -5.86 -2.54 18.83
N THR A 84 -6.40 -2.03 19.94
CA THR A 84 -6.32 -2.64 21.26
C THR A 84 -7.66 -3.22 21.71
N ASN A 85 -8.63 -3.31 20.80
CA ASN A 85 -10.03 -3.72 21.08
C ASN A 85 -10.54 -4.73 20.04
N GLY A 86 -9.68 -5.64 19.58
CA GLY A 86 -10.06 -6.74 18.70
C GLY A 86 -10.46 -6.31 17.28
N GLY A 87 -9.96 -5.16 16.80
CA GLY A 87 -10.26 -4.61 15.48
C GLY A 87 -11.49 -3.72 15.41
N ALA A 88 -12.08 -3.33 16.54
CA ALA A 88 -13.28 -2.48 16.55
C ALA A 88 -12.97 -0.99 16.26
N SER A 89 -11.75 -0.53 16.56
CA SER A 89 -11.26 0.78 16.16
C SER A 89 -9.74 0.80 16.04
N PHE A 90 -9.21 1.78 15.31
CA PHE A 90 -7.79 1.91 15.02
C PHE A 90 -7.28 3.32 15.31
N SER A 91 -6.02 3.41 15.75
CA SER A 91 -5.19 4.62 15.63
C SER A 91 -4.10 4.37 14.60
N THR A 92 -3.62 5.41 13.92
CA THR A 92 -2.68 5.28 12.81
C THR A 92 -1.44 6.15 13.00
N VAL A 93 -0.32 5.71 12.43
CA VAL A 93 0.91 6.49 12.31
C VAL A 93 1.55 6.21 10.96
N ARG A 94 2.10 7.25 10.31
CA ARG A 94 2.92 7.10 9.11
C ARG A 94 4.32 6.65 9.51
N VAL A 95 4.84 5.60 8.87
CA VAL A 95 6.17 5.03 9.21
C VAL A 95 7.26 5.38 8.21
N ASP A 96 6.90 5.79 7.00
CA ASP A 96 7.85 6.27 6.01
C ASP A 96 8.25 7.74 6.21
N THR A 97 9.32 8.16 5.50
CA THR A 97 9.84 9.54 5.50
C THR A 97 9.57 10.30 4.19
N GLY A 98 8.81 9.71 3.27
CA GLY A 98 8.56 10.25 1.93
C GLY A 98 7.71 9.30 1.08
N LEU A 99 7.14 9.80 -0.01
CA LEU A 99 6.21 9.01 -0.83
C LEU A 99 6.90 8.32 -2.00
N SER A 100 6.53 7.06 -2.24
CA SER A 100 6.90 6.28 -3.41
C SER A 100 6.01 6.64 -4.61
N ASN A 101 6.62 6.76 -5.80
CA ASN A 101 5.86 7.00 -7.04
C ASN A 101 5.80 5.71 -7.87
N PRO A 102 4.65 5.01 -7.93
CA PRO A 102 4.52 3.77 -8.69
C PRO A 102 4.79 3.95 -10.18
N ASN A 103 4.63 5.16 -10.71
CA ASN A 103 4.81 5.47 -12.11
C ASN A 103 6.27 5.65 -12.53
N ASP A 104 7.23 5.57 -11.60
CA ASP A 104 8.66 5.80 -11.85
C ASP A 104 9.51 4.54 -11.64
N SER A 105 8.88 3.36 -11.61
CA SER A 105 9.60 2.08 -11.55
C SER A 105 10.51 1.91 -12.78
N ARG A 106 11.75 1.48 -12.58
CA ARG A 106 12.63 1.17 -13.72
C ARG A 106 12.36 -0.19 -14.37
N TRP A 107 12.07 -1.21 -13.56
CA TRP A 107 12.07 -2.60 -14.05
C TRP A 107 10.72 -3.05 -14.58
N PHE A 108 9.63 -2.46 -14.11
CA PHE A 108 8.27 -2.88 -14.48
C PHE A 108 7.52 -1.87 -15.34
N THR A 109 8.20 -0.86 -15.87
CA THR A 109 7.63 0.01 -16.90
C THR A 109 7.60 -0.67 -18.25
N ASN A 110 6.45 -0.55 -18.93
CA ASN A 110 6.29 -0.98 -20.30
C ASN A 110 6.05 0.26 -21.20
N GLY A 111 7.11 0.70 -21.88
CA GLY A 111 7.08 1.92 -22.69
C GLY A 111 6.06 1.93 -23.83
N GLY A 112 5.58 0.76 -24.30
CA GLY A 112 4.65 0.67 -25.42
C GLY A 112 3.18 0.51 -25.03
N THR A 113 2.88 -0.18 -23.93
CA THR A 113 1.49 -0.56 -23.57
C THR A 113 0.86 0.34 -22.51
N THR A 114 1.68 0.91 -21.61
CA THR A 114 1.20 1.69 -20.45
C THR A 114 1.67 3.14 -20.48
N ASN A 115 2.10 3.66 -21.63
CA ASN A 115 2.66 5.02 -21.75
C ASN A 115 3.81 5.25 -20.73
N GLY A 116 4.67 4.23 -20.55
CA GLY A 116 5.79 4.29 -19.63
C GLY A 116 5.43 4.20 -18.15
N LYS A 117 4.19 3.84 -17.78
CA LYS A 117 3.80 3.58 -16.38
C LYS A 117 4.13 2.14 -15.96
N ALA A 118 4.37 1.93 -14.67
CA ALA A 118 4.66 0.59 -14.18
C ALA A 118 3.43 -0.33 -14.26
N THR A 119 3.63 -1.57 -14.67
CA THR A 119 2.60 -2.62 -14.65
C THR A 119 2.61 -3.42 -13.35
N PHE A 120 3.65 -3.27 -12.54
CA PHE A 120 3.84 -3.96 -11.27
C PHE A 120 4.65 -3.07 -10.34
N ILE A 121 4.26 -3.05 -9.05
CA ILE A 121 4.82 -2.13 -8.05
C ILE A 121 5.42 -2.86 -6.85
N GLY A 122 5.63 -4.17 -6.98
CA GLY A 122 5.95 -5.06 -5.87
C GLY A 122 4.72 -5.48 -5.08
N ASP A 123 4.79 -6.67 -4.51
CA ASP A 123 3.89 -7.23 -3.49
C ASP A 123 4.68 -7.75 -2.28
N TYR A 124 5.96 -7.37 -2.17
CA TYR A 124 6.88 -7.79 -1.12
C TYR A 124 6.66 -6.97 0.16
N GLU A 125 5.44 -7.07 0.70
CA GLU A 125 5.01 -6.39 1.92
C GLU A 125 4.87 -7.42 3.05
N ASN A 126 5.23 -7.04 4.27
CA ASN A 126 5.00 -7.90 5.45
C ASN A 126 4.93 -7.06 6.73
N LEU A 127 4.42 -7.66 7.80
CA LEU A 127 4.45 -7.11 9.14
C LEU A 127 4.69 -8.22 10.16
N ALA A 128 5.79 -8.10 10.91
CA ALA A 128 6.01 -8.90 12.11
C ALA A 128 5.86 -8.03 13.37
N VAL A 129 5.46 -8.64 14.49
CA VAL A 129 5.45 -7.99 15.80
C VAL A 129 6.29 -8.84 16.76
N GLY A 130 7.31 -8.24 17.35
CA GLY A 130 8.18 -8.89 18.32
C GLY A 130 7.45 -9.20 19.63
N SER A 131 8.04 -10.09 20.44
CA SER A 131 7.53 -10.39 21.79
C SER A 131 7.60 -9.18 22.75
N ASP A 132 8.39 -8.16 22.39
CA ASP A 132 8.46 -6.85 23.05
C ASP A 132 7.36 -5.88 22.57
N GLY A 133 6.53 -6.28 21.60
CA GLY A 133 5.47 -5.47 21.02
C GLY A 133 5.92 -4.50 19.92
N VAL A 134 7.19 -4.53 19.52
CA VAL A 134 7.73 -3.69 18.45
C VAL A 134 7.27 -4.23 17.09
N SER A 135 6.81 -3.33 16.22
CA SER A 135 6.38 -3.65 14.85
C SER A 135 7.55 -3.53 13.88
N HIS A 136 7.67 -4.51 12.99
CA HIS A 136 8.64 -4.57 11.91
C HIS A 136 7.88 -4.70 10.57
N PRO A 137 7.30 -3.61 10.05
CA PRO A 137 6.76 -3.61 8.70
C PRO A 137 7.91 -3.72 7.69
N ILE A 138 7.62 -4.30 6.53
CA ILE A 138 8.45 -4.13 5.34
C ILE A 138 7.56 -3.72 4.18
N TRP A 139 8.04 -2.80 3.36
CA TRP A 139 7.31 -2.36 2.17
C TRP A 139 8.20 -2.17 0.96
N THR A 140 7.59 -2.24 -0.22
CA THR A 140 8.26 -1.89 -1.48
C THR A 140 8.40 -0.36 -1.58
N ASP A 141 9.64 0.12 -1.61
CA ASP A 141 9.99 1.53 -1.67
C ASP A 141 10.51 1.93 -3.05
N MET A 142 10.00 3.05 -3.58
CA MET A 142 10.39 3.57 -4.89
C MET A 142 10.86 5.02 -4.85
N ARG A 143 11.48 5.45 -3.75
CA ARG A 143 11.96 6.83 -3.59
C ARG A 143 13.37 7.01 -4.13
N SER A 144 14.16 5.95 -4.09
CA SER A 144 15.57 5.97 -4.50
C SER A 144 15.70 5.98 -6.02
N SER A 145 16.28 7.06 -6.55
CA SER A 145 16.73 7.10 -7.94
C SER A 145 18.09 6.44 -8.04
N GLN A 146 18.21 5.36 -8.81
CA GLN A 146 19.52 4.75 -9.10
C GLN A 146 19.99 4.98 -10.53
N PHE A 147 19.15 5.55 -11.39
CA PHE A 147 19.46 5.66 -12.81
C PHE A 147 19.14 7.07 -13.31
N PRO A 148 20.11 8.01 -13.25
CA PRO A 148 19.92 9.39 -13.71
C PRO A 148 19.57 9.50 -15.20
N SER A 149 19.96 8.51 -16.01
CA SER A 149 19.71 8.47 -17.46
C SER A 149 19.17 7.10 -17.89
N PRO A 150 17.88 6.82 -17.64
CA PRO A 150 17.25 5.58 -18.05
C PRO A 150 17.00 5.59 -19.56
N PRO A 151 16.97 4.41 -20.22
CA PRO A 151 16.50 4.29 -21.59
C PRO A 151 15.08 4.83 -21.75
N SER A 152 14.74 5.30 -22.95
CA SER A 152 13.39 5.81 -23.27
C SER A 152 12.31 4.79 -22.90
N GLY A 153 11.24 5.27 -22.24
CA GLY A 153 10.12 4.43 -21.79
C GLY A 153 10.37 3.66 -20.48
N ARG A 154 11.40 4.00 -19.70
CA ARG A 154 11.65 3.46 -18.36
C ARG A 154 11.71 4.52 -17.28
N GLY A 155 11.26 4.17 -16.08
CA GLY A 155 11.43 4.99 -14.89
C GLY A 155 12.85 5.00 -14.33
N HIS A 156 13.08 5.90 -13.37
CA HIS A 156 14.38 6.18 -12.76
C HIS A 156 14.62 5.43 -11.45
N ASN A 157 13.56 4.96 -10.79
CA ASN A 157 13.62 4.55 -9.39
C ASN A 157 13.68 3.04 -9.18
N THR A 158 14.30 2.67 -8.05
CA THR A 158 14.36 1.29 -7.57
C THR A 158 13.07 0.86 -6.86
N GLN A 159 13.08 -0.35 -6.30
CA GLN A 159 12.00 -1.10 -5.66
C GLN A 159 12.73 -1.93 -4.64
N ASP A 160 13.01 -1.27 -3.53
CA ASP A 160 13.82 -1.81 -2.46
C ASP A 160 12.88 -2.14 -1.30
N ALA A 161 13.14 -3.24 -0.60
CA ALA A 161 12.43 -3.52 0.64
C ALA A 161 13.01 -2.61 1.75
N VAL A 162 12.14 -1.87 2.43
CA VAL A 162 12.50 -0.99 3.57
C VAL A 162 11.76 -1.46 4.80
N THR A 163 12.41 -1.37 5.97
CA THR A 163 11.88 -1.69 7.31
C THR A 163 11.59 -0.45 8.12
#